data_AF-A0A370IBZ2-F1
#
_entry.id   AF-A0A370IBZ2-F1
#
_cell.length_a   1.000
_cell.length_b   1.000
_cell.length_c   1.000
_cell.angle_alpha   90.00
_cell.angle_beta   90.00
_cell.angle_gamma   90.00
#
_symmetry.space_group_name_H-M   'P 1'
#
loop_
_entity.id
_entity.type
_entity.pdbx_description
1 polymer ?
#
loop_
_entity_poly.entity_id
_entity_poly.type
_entity_poly.pdbx_seq_one_letter_code
_entity_poly.pdbx_strand_id
1 'polypeptide(L)'
;MRSRSMALWGFTSPLFAIALGITAPQAVATTAVLAPWVSCTDFWCRNETDDTYRVDVIVDCGLGVQRVTRAYLPAHRTTSVNGGCGSHSEPCLSDHSGSCSEPNPVFGIRYENVVIDNGPIPPWPFGGTGSSF
;
A
#
# COMPACT_ATOMS: atom_id res chain seq x y z
N MET A 1 -62.09 44.14 -10.72
CA MET A 1 -60.64 44.20 -11.03
C MET A 1 -59.86 43.65 -9.85
N ARG A 2 -59.04 42.59 -10.05
CA ARG A 2 -58.07 42.00 -9.09
C ARG A 2 -58.68 41.49 -7.76
N SER A 3 -58.24 40.42 -7.12
CA SER A 3 -57.20 39.39 -7.30
C SER A 3 -57.38 38.40 -6.12
N ARG A 4 -56.67 37.26 -6.17
CA ARG A 4 -56.32 36.36 -5.05
C ARG A 4 -57.39 35.33 -4.67
N SER A 5 -57.09 34.08 -4.34
CA SER A 5 -55.83 33.32 -4.21
C SER A 5 -56.21 31.84 -4.00
N MET A 6 -55.27 30.93 -4.31
CA MET A 6 -54.86 29.69 -3.58
C MET A 6 -55.88 28.97 -2.68
N ALA A 7 -55.91 27.65 -2.50
CA ALA A 7 -55.24 26.44 -2.97
C ALA A 7 -55.82 25.29 -2.08
N LEU A 8 -55.21 24.09 -2.15
CA LEU A 8 -55.38 22.92 -1.26
C LEU A 8 -56.50 21.92 -1.64
N TRP A 9 -56.35 20.60 -1.58
CA TRP A 9 -55.29 19.64 -1.21
C TRP A 9 -55.73 18.24 -1.66
N GLY A 10 -54.78 17.30 -1.82
CA GLY A 10 -55.10 15.89 -1.98
C GLY A 10 -53.86 15.03 -2.23
N PHE A 11 -53.07 14.77 -1.19
CA PHE A 11 -51.90 13.89 -1.23
C PHE A 11 -52.33 12.42 -1.13
N THR A 12 -52.00 11.60 -2.12
CA THR A 12 -52.05 10.13 -2.05
C THR A 12 -50.63 9.59 -2.05
N SER A 13 -50.18 9.06 -0.92
CA SER A 13 -48.90 8.35 -0.79
C SER A 13 -49.03 6.88 -1.20
N PRO A 14 -48.11 6.34 -2.02
CA PRO A 14 -47.78 4.93 -2.00
C PRO A 14 -46.42 4.71 -1.30
N LEU A 15 -46.39 3.66 -0.49
CA LEU A 15 -45.28 3.20 0.34
C LEU A 15 -44.09 2.75 -0.53
N PHE A 16 -42.89 3.30 -0.28
CA PHE A 16 -41.64 2.78 -0.85
C PHE A 16 -41.11 1.65 0.05
N ALA A 17 -41.17 0.42 -0.45
CA ALA A 17 -40.43 -0.71 0.11
C ALA A 17 -38.96 -0.62 -0.34
N ILE A 18 -38.07 -0.18 0.54
CA ILE A 18 -36.63 -0.17 0.27
C ILE A 18 -36.09 -1.54 0.66
N ALA A 19 -35.86 -2.40 -0.34
CA ALA A 19 -35.08 -3.61 -0.17
C ALA A 19 -33.63 -3.20 0.09
N LEU A 20 -33.16 -3.35 1.33
CA LEU A 20 -31.75 -3.25 1.68
C LEU A 20 -31.04 -4.49 1.14
N GLY A 21 -30.62 -4.42 -0.13
CA GLY A 21 -29.66 -5.36 -0.69
C GLY A 21 -28.35 -5.23 0.08
N ILE A 22 -28.06 -6.23 0.91
CA ILE A 22 -26.80 -6.36 1.63
C ILE A 22 -25.72 -6.58 0.57
N THR A 23 -25.01 -5.53 0.19
CA THR A 23 -23.87 -5.65 -0.70
C THR A 23 -22.79 -6.41 0.06
N ALA A 24 -22.35 -7.54 -0.50
CA ALA A 24 -21.19 -8.27 0.00
C ALA A 24 -20.01 -7.29 0.13
N PRO A 25 -19.11 -7.47 1.14
CA PRO A 25 -17.93 -6.64 1.22
C PRO A 25 -17.16 -6.84 -0.08
N GLN A 26 -17.11 -5.80 -0.91
CA GLN A 26 -16.16 -5.73 -2.00
C GLN A 26 -14.79 -6.02 -1.35
N ALA A 27 -14.00 -6.92 -1.93
CA ALA A 27 -12.60 -7.02 -1.59
C ALA A 27 -11.96 -5.67 -1.91
N VAL A 28 -11.97 -4.78 -0.92
CA VAL A 28 -11.29 -3.49 -0.98
C VAL A 28 -9.84 -3.86 -1.04
N ALA A 29 -9.23 -3.77 -2.22
CA ALA A 29 -7.80 -3.56 -2.32
C ALA A 29 -7.52 -2.36 -1.42
N THR A 30 -6.96 -2.60 -0.24
CA THR A 30 -6.55 -1.57 0.71
C THR A 30 -5.38 -0.83 0.07
N THR A 31 -5.70 0.04 -0.89
CA THR A 31 -4.82 1.11 -1.28
C THR A 31 -4.75 2.02 -0.06
N ALA A 32 -3.69 1.87 0.73
CA ALA A 32 -3.40 2.87 1.74
C ALA A 32 -3.40 4.22 1.02
N VAL A 33 -4.12 5.19 1.59
CA VAL A 33 -4.15 6.54 1.04
C VAL A 33 -2.76 7.12 1.27
N LEU A 34 -1.89 6.97 0.27
CA LEU A 34 -0.62 7.66 0.22
C LEU A 34 -0.90 9.17 0.21
N ALA A 35 0.03 9.97 0.74
CA ALA A 35 -0.06 11.42 0.58
C ALA A 35 -0.21 11.76 -0.92
N PRO A 36 -0.97 12.79 -1.32
CA PRO A 36 -1.32 13.05 -2.72
C PRO A 36 -0.13 13.15 -3.69
N TRP A 37 1.05 13.48 -3.15
CA TRP A 37 2.29 13.74 -3.88
C TRP A 37 3.35 12.65 -3.66
N VAL A 38 2.97 11.56 -2.99
CA VAL A 38 3.76 10.34 -2.84
C VAL A 38 3.14 9.28 -3.72
N SER A 39 3.89 8.84 -4.73
CA SER A 39 3.46 7.79 -5.66
C SER A 39 4.44 6.62 -5.58
N CYS A 40 3.93 5.41 -5.35
CA CYS A 40 4.73 4.20 -5.32
C CYS A 40 4.26 3.19 -6.37
N THR A 41 5.21 2.65 -7.12
CA THR A 41 5.01 1.63 -8.15
C THR A 41 6.08 0.56 -7.98
N ASP A 42 5.68 -0.70 -7.88
CA ASP A 42 6.58 -1.83 -7.59
C ASP A 42 7.44 -1.57 -6.35
N PHE A 43 8.76 -1.49 -6.50
CA PHE A 43 9.74 -1.19 -5.44
C PHE A 43 10.29 0.25 -5.53
N TRP A 44 9.57 1.14 -6.20
CA TRP A 44 10.01 2.52 -6.39
C TRP A 44 8.96 3.49 -5.88
N CYS A 45 9.37 4.38 -5.00
CA CYS A 45 8.53 5.45 -4.50
C CYS A 45 9.11 6.80 -4.89
N ARG A 46 8.26 7.70 -5.35
CA ARG A 46 8.59 9.07 -5.70
C ARG A 46 7.89 10.02 -4.74
N ASN A 47 8.66 10.97 -4.23
CA ASN A 47 8.20 12.07 -3.40
C ASN A 47 8.48 13.39 -4.13
N GLU A 48 7.43 14.12 -4.48
CA GLU A 48 7.53 15.42 -5.17
C GLU A 48 7.37 16.63 -4.22
N THR A 49 7.41 16.39 -2.91
CA THR A 49 7.26 17.44 -1.90
C THR A 49 8.60 17.88 -1.33
N ASP A 50 8.57 18.95 -0.54
CA ASP A 50 9.69 19.46 0.25
C ASP A 50 9.92 18.69 1.57
N ASP A 51 8.99 17.82 1.97
CA ASP A 51 9.07 17.03 3.20
C ASP A 51 9.76 15.68 2.96
N THR A 52 10.32 15.09 4.01
CA THR A 52 10.72 13.68 3.99
C THR A 52 9.58 12.83 4.51
N TYR A 53 9.24 11.77 3.79
CA TYR A 53 8.23 10.79 4.24
C TYR A 53 8.88 9.50 4.71
N ARG A 54 8.30 8.90 5.75
CA ARG A 54 8.51 7.50 6.09
C ARG A 54 7.28 6.69 5.67
N VAL A 55 7.51 5.57 5.04
CA VAL A 55 6.48 4.65 4.55
C VAL A 55 6.75 3.26 5.10
N ASP A 56 5.75 2.63 5.69
CA ASP A 56 5.80 1.21 6.04
C ASP A 56 5.43 0.40 4.80
N VAL A 57 6.21 -0.64 4.51
CA VAL A 57 6.06 -1.45 3.30
C VAL A 57 5.91 -2.89 3.71
N ILE A 58 4.79 -3.49 3.31
CA ILE A 58 4.47 -4.88 3.56
C ILE A 58 4.81 -5.68 2.31
N VAL A 59 5.77 -6.59 2.46
CA VAL A 59 6.19 -7.55 1.44
C VAL A 59 5.51 -8.89 1.74
N ASP A 60 4.74 -9.40 0.78
CA ASP A 60 4.12 -10.72 0.84
C ASP A 60 5.10 -11.78 0.33
N CYS A 61 5.43 -12.72 1.20
CA CYS A 61 6.34 -13.82 0.96
C CYS A 61 5.63 -15.15 0.69
N GLY A 62 4.29 -15.12 0.57
CA GLY A 62 3.48 -16.30 0.35
C GLY A 62 3.22 -17.09 1.63
N LEU A 63 2.30 -18.06 1.55
CA LEU A 63 1.92 -18.93 2.68
C LEU A 63 1.49 -18.18 3.96
N GLY A 64 0.96 -16.96 3.79
CA GLY A 64 0.57 -16.10 4.92
C GLY A 64 1.74 -15.40 5.62
N VAL A 65 2.97 -15.51 5.11
CA VAL A 65 4.15 -14.84 5.64
C VAL A 65 4.27 -13.45 5.05
N GLN A 66 4.31 -12.44 5.91
CA GLN A 66 4.52 -11.04 5.52
C GLN A 66 5.72 -10.46 6.25
N ARG A 67 6.47 -9.58 5.58
CA ARG A 67 7.56 -8.81 6.17
C ARG A 67 7.28 -7.32 6.07
N VAL A 68 7.44 -6.61 7.18
CA VAL A 68 7.32 -5.16 7.22
C VAL A 68 8.72 -4.55 7.15
N THR A 69 8.95 -3.70 6.17
CA THR A 69 10.16 -2.88 6.03
C THR A 69 9.78 -1.40 6.04
N ARG A 70 10.76 -0.52 6.27
CA ARG A 70 10.56 0.93 6.27
C ARG A 70 11.37 1.56 5.16
N ALA A 71 10.72 2.42 4.39
CA ALA A 71 11.37 3.26 3.41
C ALA A 71 11.29 4.72 3.84
N TYR A 72 12.38 5.46 3.60
CA TYR A 72 12.42 6.91 3.76
C TYR A 72 12.51 7.53 2.37
N LEU A 73 11.59 8.45 2.07
CA LEU A 73 11.45 9.12 0.79
C LEU A 73 11.91 10.58 0.97
N PRO A 74 13.16 10.91 0.61
CA PRO A 74 13.65 12.28 0.69
C PRO A 74 12.83 13.20 -0.23
N ALA A 75 12.82 14.48 0.10
CA ALA A 75 12.20 15.52 -0.71
C ALA A 75 12.69 15.50 -2.16
N HIS A 76 11.76 15.68 -3.11
CA HIS A 76 12.02 15.76 -4.55
C HIS A 76 12.85 14.60 -5.13
N ARG A 77 12.70 13.38 -4.61
CA ARG A 77 13.46 12.20 -5.05
C ARG A 77 12.60 10.98 -5.34
N THR A 78 13.12 10.17 -6.27
CA THR A 78 12.71 8.77 -6.46
C THR A 78 13.67 7.87 -5.68
N THR A 79 13.10 6.94 -4.92
CA THR A 79 13.78 6.09 -3.96
C THR A 79 13.41 4.64 -4.20
N SER A 80 14.41 3.77 -4.24
CA SER A 80 14.19 2.33 -4.20
C SER A 80 13.79 1.91 -2.79
N VAL A 81 12.69 1.18 -2.69
CA VAL A 81 12.19 0.57 -1.46
C VAL A 81 12.85 -0.78 -1.33
N ASN A 82 13.69 -0.95 -0.31
CA ASN A 82 14.32 -2.25 -0.04
C ASN A 82 13.44 -3.09 0.89
N GLY A 83 13.03 -4.25 0.37
CA GLY A 83 12.28 -5.26 1.09
C GLY A 83 12.36 -6.58 0.32
N GLY A 84 12.41 -7.69 1.05
CA GLY A 84 12.50 -9.01 0.44
C GLY A 84 12.21 -10.11 1.44
N CYS A 85 12.01 -11.31 0.91
CA CYS A 85 11.59 -12.48 1.68
C CYS A 85 12.76 -13.30 2.24
N GLY A 86 13.97 -12.73 2.23
CA GLY A 86 15.20 -13.43 2.58
C GLY A 86 15.63 -14.40 1.48
N SER A 87 16.39 -15.42 1.85
CA SER A 87 16.83 -16.49 0.96
C SER A 87 16.62 -17.86 1.60
N HIS A 88 16.65 -18.89 0.77
CA HIS A 88 16.70 -20.29 1.16
C HIS A 88 17.90 -20.96 0.50
N SER A 89 18.27 -22.14 0.98
CA SER A 89 19.41 -22.86 0.43
C SER A 89 18.96 -24.02 -0.46
N GLU A 90 19.50 -24.07 -1.66
CA GLU A 90 19.22 -25.10 -2.66
C GLU A 90 20.52 -25.60 -3.29
N PRO A 91 20.56 -26.80 -3.89
CA PRO A 91 21.75 -27.29 -4.57
C PRO A 91 22.16 -26.37 -5.73
N CYS A 92 23.45 -26.03 -5.82
CA CYS A 92 23.90 -25.15 -6.90
C CYS A 92 23.72 -25.80 -8.27
N LEU A 93 23.16 -25.06 -9.23
CA LEU A 93 23.01 -25.49 -10.63
C LEU A 93 24.33 -25.97 -11.26
N SER A 94 25.44 -25.30 -10.94
CA SER A 94 26.78 -25.64 -11.46
C SER A 94 27.49 -26.76 -10.69
N ASP A 95 27.12 -26.98 -9.43
CA ASP A 95 27.73 -27.97 -8.55
C ASP A 95 26.69 -28.50 -7.56
N HIS A 96 26.11 -29.65 -7.88
CA HIS A 96 25.06 -30.27 -7.05
C HIS A 96 25.59 -30.76 -5.69
N SER A 97 26.90 -30.72 -5.44
CA SER A 97 27.49 -31.04 -4.15
C SER A 97 27.55 -29.83 -3.19
N GLY A 98 27.41 -28.61 -3.73
CA GLY A 98 27.37 -27.37 -2.96
C GLY A 98 25.95 -26.83 -2.75
N SER A 99 25.76 -26.06 -1.68
CA SER A 99 24.51 -25.36 -1.40
C SER A 99 24.64 -23.88 -1.76
N CYS A 100 23.79 -23.42 -2.67
CA CYS A 100 23.64 -22.02 -3.05
C CYS A 100 22.51 -21.38 -2.25
N SER A 101 22.57 -20.05 -2.12
CA SER A 101 21.51 -19.26 -1.47
C SER A 101 20.66 -18.62 -2.55
N GLU A 102 19.41 -19.06 -2.69
CA GLU A 102 18.45 -18.53 -3.65
C GLU A 102 17.44 -17.60 -2.96
N PRO A 103 17.15 -16.42 -3.54
CA PRO A 103 16.22 -15.48 -2.94
C PRO A 103 14.81 -16.06 -2.91
N ASN A 104 14.09 -15.87 -1.80
CA ASN A 104 12.68 -16.23 -1.71
C ASN A 104 11.85 -15.30 -2.61
N PRO A 105 10.90 -15.84 -3.38
CA PRO A 105 10.06 -15.02 -4.26
C PRO A 105 9.21 -14.03 -3.45
N VAL A 106 9.02 -12.84 -4.01
CA VAL A 106 8.06 -11.85 -3.51
C VAL A 106 6.78 -11.99 -4.32
N PHE A 107 5.66 -12.26 -3.64
CA PHE A 107 4.35 -12.45 -4.28
C PHE A 107 3.55 -11.16 -4.35
N GLY A 108 3.89 -10.17 -3.53
CA GLY A 108 3.22 -8.88 -3.53
C GLY A 108 3.94 -7.85 -2.69
N ILE A 109 3.64 -6.59 -2.98
CA ILE A 109 4.09 -5.44 -2.20
C ILE A 109 2.89 -4.53 -1.97
N ARG A 110 2.73 -4.07 -0.73
CA ARG A 110 1.73 -3.08 -0.35
C ARG A 110 2.38 -2.02 0.51
N TYR A 111 1.99 -0.78 0.26
CA TYR A 111 2.43 0.38 1.02
C TYR A 111 1.37 0.69 2.07
N GLU A 112 1.81 0.91 3.31
CA GLU A 112 0.96 1.26 4.44
C GLU A 112 1.59 2.42 5.21
N ASN A 113 0.75 3.17 5.93
CA ASN A 113 1.17 4.19 6.90
C ASN A 113 2.26 5.16 6.39
N VAL A 114 1.84 6.18 5.62
CA VAL A 114 2.73 7.26 5.17
C VAL A 114 2.68 8.41 6.14
N VAL A 115 3.82 8.79 6.70
CA VAL A 115 3.94 9.90 7.65
C VAL A 115 5.10 10.80 7.29
N ILE A 116 4.97 12.10 7.56
CA ILE A 116 6.10 13.02 7.48
C ILE A 116 7.09 12.66 8.59
N ASP A 117 8.34 12.41 8.22
CA ASP A 117 9.42 12.08 9.14
C ASP A 117 10.64 12.95 8.82
N ASN A 118 10.72 14.09 9.52
CA ASN A 118 11.85 15.01 9.45
C ASN A 118 12.98 14.64 10.43
N GLY A 119 12.95 13.40 10.96
CA GLY A 119 14.03 12.84 11.76
C GLY A 119 15.30 12.57 10.93
N PRO A 120 16.42 12.24 11.59
CA PRO A 120 17.64 11.86 10.89
C PRO A 120 17.39 10.65 9.99
N ILE A 121 17.50 10.86 8.68
CA ILE A 121 17.44 9.80 7.67
C ILE A 121 18.64 8.89 7.90
N PRO A 122 18.45 7.57 8.12
CA PRO A 122 19.59 6.68 8.27
C PRO A 122 20.40 6.65 6.95
N PRO A 123 21.71 6.34 7.01
CA PRO A 123 22.58 6.43 5.83
C PRO A 123 22.05 5.56 4.68
N TRP A 124 21.95 6.17 3.51
CA TRP A 124 21.60 5.50 2.26
C TRP A 124 22.75 4.61 1.77
N PRO A 125 22.48 3.47 1.11
CA PRO A 125 21.18 2.82 0.94
C PRO A 125 20.72 2.11 2.22
N PHE A 126 19.39 1.98 2.40
CA PHE A 126 18.80 1.03 3.37
C PHE A 126 18.98 -0.39 2.87
N GLY A 127 20.24 -0.80 2.70
CA GLY A 127 20.66 -2.13 2.34
C GLY A 127 20.66 -2.99 3.60
N GLY A 128 19.47 -3.30 4.09
CA GLY A 128 19.31 -4.63 4.66
C GLY A 128 19.45 -5.61 3.50
N THR A 129 20.69 -5.97 3.13
CA THR A 129 20.94 -7.39 2.90
C THR A 129 20.25 -8.06 4.07
N GLY A 130 19.13 -8.75 3.84
CA GLY A 130 18.59 -9.65 4.83
C GLY A 130 19.72 -10.62 5.12
N SER A 131 20.55 -10.31 6.10
CA SER A 131 21.54 -11.21 6.63
C SER A 131 20.72 -12.34 7.21
N SER A 132 20.74 -13.43 6.47
CA SER A 132 20.32 -14.75 6.88
C SER A 132 20.79 -14.99 8.31
N PHE A 133 19.86 -15.20 9.22
CA PHE A 133 20.04 -15.93 10.45
C PHE A 133 18.90 -16.93 10.55
#